data_AF-A0A0Q3W3Y2-F1
#
_entry.id   AF-A0A0Q3W3Y2-F1
#
_cell.length_a   1.000
_cell.length_b   1.000
_cell.length_c   1.000
_cell.angle_alpha   90.00
_cell.angle_beta   90.00
_cell.angle_gamma   90.00
#
_symmetry.space_group_name_H-M   'P 1'
#
loop_
_entity.id
_entity.type
_entity.pdbx_description
1 polymer ?
#
loop_
_entity_poly.entity_id
_entity_poly.type
_entity_poly.pdbx_seq_one_letter_code
_entity_poly.pdbx_strand_id
1 'polypeptide(L)'
;MRGRFMKQTAAAVLLTSSVLSFSSVAYGNTTTLDQSINKVKAELNKSTTHYVYPALAGDLVPSSLLYPALNSAKKNYQLNRGLIVSSKLSSGQKLSKLDEINTLYNEKILKGLIPYIDAYNYATKYLAPILNNINAAQERNDFATVEKEYHKLSYQLKGRSAILYRFSGKAARDLLLDRYKETADSKRDELMVPVTIYMKIKEINNLLAEGKTAEAKAAFVEIDALLTELPNASTNKFIAALLAEVAKVREAVNASPTPPITPPVTPPVTPTTPDSVGIDEPSTTTPDSVGIGGQ
;
A
#
# COMPACT_ATOMS: atom_id res chain seq x y z
N MET A 1 -1.84 -53.27 4.06
CA MET A 1 -1.08 -52.41 3.13
C MET A 1 -0.59 -51.18 3.91
N ARG A 2 0.73 -51.05 4.09
CA ARG A 2 1.40 -49.92 4.76
C ARG A 2 1.77 -48.88 3.70
N GLY A 3 1.12 -47.72 3.72
CA GLY A 3 1.46 -46.58 2.87
C GLY A 3 2.29 -45.55 3.65
N ARG A 4 3.60 -45.53 3.39
CA ARG A 4 4.53 -44.43 3.70
C ARG A 4 4.23 -43.26 2.77
N PHE A 5 4.12 -42.01 3.25
CA PHE A 5 4.44 -40.75 2.56
C PHE A 5 4.21 -39.61 3.58
N MET A 6 5.04 -38.60 3.83
CA MET A 6 6.42 -38.24 3.51
C MET A 6 6.91 -37.47 4.74
N LYS A 7 8.11 -37.78 5.27
CA LYS A 7 8.74 -36.94 6.28
C LYS A 7 9.17 -35.64 5.60
N GLN A 8 8.58 -34.52 6.00
CA GLN A 8 9.08 -33.18 5.67
C GLN A 8 10.54 -33.13 6.07
N THR A 9 11.42 -33.12 5.08
CA THR A 9 12.84 -32.93 5.30
C THR A 9 13.01 -31.43 5.47
N ALA A 10 12.96 -30.97 6.72
CA ALA A 10 13.44 -29.65 7.08
C ALA A 10 14.92 -29.62 6.70
N ALA A 11 15.24 -29.03 5.56
CA ALA A 11 16.60 -28.64 5.25
C ALA A 11 16.98 -27.56 6.28
N ALA A 12 17.57 -27.98 7.39
CA ALA A 12 18.31 -27.09 8.25
C ALA A 12 19.54 -26.64 7.47
N VAL A 13 19.36 -25.60 6.65
CA VAL A 13 20.48 -24.82 6.12
C VAL A 13 21.11 -24.19 7.36
N LEU A 14 22.19 -24.82 7.83
CA LEU A 14 23.13 -24.19 8.74
C LEU A 14 23.71 -23.01 7.96
N LEU A 15 23.02 -21.87 8.05
CA LEU A 15 23.60 -20.58 7.74
C LEU A 15 24.80 -20.46 8.68
N THR A 16 25.98 -20.83 8.19
CA THR A 16 27.24 -20.28 8.68
C THR A 16 27.29 -18.82 8.25
N SER A 17 26.30 -18.03 8.67
CA SER A 17 26.47 -16.64 8.95
C SER A 17 27.40 -16.60 10.15
N SER A 18 28.69 -16.79 9.85
CA SER A 18 29.78 -16.26 10.62
C SER A 18 29.63 -14.75 10.59
N VAL A 19 28.60 -14.25 11.28
CA VAL A 19 28.65 -12.95 11.92
C VAL A 19 29.77 -13.15 12.93
N LEU A 20 31.01 -13.03 12.45
CA LEU A 20 32.12 -12.68 13.28
C LEU A 20 31.71 -11.35 13.87
N SER A 21 31.02 -11.43 15.00
CA SER A 21 30.95 -10.39 15.99
C SER A 21 32.40 -9.94 16.12
N PHE A 22 32.69 -8.77 15.56
CA PHE A 22 33.87 -8.04 15.95
C PHE A 22 33.64 -7.71 17.42
N SER A 23 33.98 -8.67 18.28
CA SER A 23 34.22 -8.41 19.69
C SER A 23 35.25 -7.28 19.70
N SER A 24 35.03 -6.29 20.54
CA SER A 24 35.95 -5.18 20.77
C SER A 24 37.26 -5.63 21.43
N VAL A 25 37.69 -6.88 21.26
CA VAL A 25 38.72 -7.53 22.06
C VAL A 25 39.90 -7.92 21.17
N ALA A 26 40.81 -6.96 21.02
CA ALA A 26 42.25 -7.10 21.27
C ALA A 26 42.91 -5.75 20.96
N TYR A 27 42.55 -4.72 21.75
CA TYR A 27 43.23 -3.42 21.71
C TYR A 27 44.59 -3.55 22.39
N GLY A 28 45.57 -4.05 21.63
CA GLY A 28 46.98 -3.88 21.91
C GLY A 28 47.42 -2.46 21.57
N ASN A 29 48.20 -1.88 22.45
CA ASN A 29 48.57 -0.45 22.59
C ASN A 29 49.46 0.13 21.46
N THR A 30 49.37 -0.37 20.21
CA THR A 30 50.27 0.00 19.09
C THR A 30 49.63 0.01 17.70
N THR A 31 48.32 0.30 17.57
CA THR A 31 47.71 0.46 16.23
C THR A 31 48.08 1.83 15.66
N THR A 32 48.80 1.88 14.53
CA THR A 32 49.08 3.15 13.85
C THR A 32 47.79 3.77 13.29
N LEU A 33 47.77 5.09 13.06
CA LEU A 33 46.62 5.77 12.46
C LEU A 33 46.19 5.11 11.14
N ASP A 34 47.14 4.75 10.28
CA ASP A 34 46.86 4.09 9.01
C ASP A 34 46.30 2.68 9.18
N GLN A 35 46.76 1.91 10.16
CA GLN A 35 46.16 0.62 10.48
C GLN A 35 44.71 0.77 10.94
N SER A 36 44.40 1.78 11.76
CA SER A 36 43.04 2.06 12.20
C SER A 36 42.13 2.44 11.02
N ILE A 37 42.61 3.30 10.12
CA ILE A 37 41.89 3.69 8.90
C ILE A 37 41.65 2.49 7.99
N ASN A 38 42.66 1.65 7.76
CA ASN A 38 42.51 0.45 6.92
C ASN A 38 41.51 -0.54 7.52
N LYS A 39 41.49 -0.70 8.85
CA LYS A 39 40.51 -1.55 9.55
C LYS A 39 39.08 -1.04 9.33
N VAL A 40 38.82 0.26 9.50
CA VAL A 40 37.47 0.79 9.29
C VAL A 40 37.07 0.73 7.82
N LYS A 41 37.98 0.98 6.86
CA LYS A 41 37.72 0.80 5.43
C LYS A 41 37.30 -0.64 5.12
N ALA A 42 37.98 -1.63 5.71
CA ALA A 42 37.65 -3.04 5.52
C ALA A 42 36.28 -3.40 6.10
N GLU A 43 35.94 -2.89 7.30
CA GLU A 43 34.63 -3.10 7.92
C GLU A 43 33.49 -2.48 7.09
N LEU A 44 33.66 -1.24 6.63
CA LEU A 44 32.67 -0.58 5.77
C LEU A 44 32.44 -1.36 4.48
N ASN A 45 33.50 -1.84 3.83
CA ASN A 45 33.38 -2.66 2.62
C ASN A 45 32.66 -4.00 2.84
N LYS A 46 32.82 -4.61 4.02
CA LYS A 46 32.11 -5.85 4.39
C LYS A 46 30.65 -5.62 4.79
N SER A 47 30.25 -4.38 5.06
CA SER A 47 28.92 -4.10 5.62
C SER A 47 27.78 -4.54 4.67
N THR A 48 27.92 -4.33 3.36
CA THR A 48 26.91 -4.78 2.38
C THR A 48 26.98 -6.28 2.10
N THR A 49 28.14 -6.91 2.29
CA THR A 49 28.28 -8.36 2.02
C THR A 49 27.44 -9.20 2.97
N HIS A 50 27.09 -8.66 4.15
CA HIS A 50 26.22 -9.34 5.11
C HIS A 50 24.84 -9.68 4.58
N TYR A 51 24.31 -8.96 3.58
CA TYR A 51 23.04 -9.32 2.94
C TYR A 51 23.19 -9.68 1.46
N VAL A 52 24.21 -9.17 0.77
CA VAL A 52 24.42 -9.47 -0.65
C VAL A 52 24.80 -10.95 -0.87
N TYR A 53 25.73 -11.50 -0.07
CA TYR A 53 26.18 -12.88 -0.30
C TYR A 53 25.12 -13.93 0.03
N PRO A 54 24.37 -13.83 1.15
CA PRO A 54 23.25 -14.75 1.39
C PRO A 54 22.18 -14.64 0.30
N ALA A 55 21.90 -13.45 -0.23
CA ALA A 55 20.93 -13.29 -1.30
C ALA A 55 21.34 -13.97 -2.62
N LEU A 56 22.64 -14.08 -2.90
CA LEU A 56 23.12 -14.87 -4.04
C LEU A 56 22.83 -16.37 -3.88
N ALA A 57 22.68 -16.84 -2.64
CA ALA A 57 22.25 -18.20 -2.31
C ALA A 57 20.72 -18.33 -2.18
N GLY A 58 19.94 -17.27 -2.42
CA GLY A 58 18.49 -17.27 -2.29
C GLY A 58 17.96 -16.85 -0.92
N ASP A 59 18.83 -16.40 -0.01
CA ASP A 59 18.48 -16.10 1.37
C ASP A 59 18.39 -14.59 1.65
N LEU A 60 17.28 -14.19 2.27
CA LEU A 60 17.11 -12.85 2.83
C LEU A 60 17.56 -12.83 4.28
N VAL A 61 18.47 -11.92 4.61
CA VAL A 61 18.97 -11.76 5.98
C VAL A 61 18.04 -10.86 6.79
N PRO A 62 17.55 -11.32 7.96
CA PRO A 62 16.73 -10.50 8.83
C PRO A 62 17.44 -9.24 9.32
N SER A 63 16.71 -8.13 9.41
CA SER A 63 17.23 -6.86 9.93
C SER A 63 17.85 -6.98 11.33
N SER A 64 17.30 -7.84 12.19
CA SER A 64 17.82 -8.11 13.54
C SER A 64 19.28 -8.59 13.54
N LEU A 65 19.69 -9.38 12.55
CA LEU A 65 21.06 -9.89 12.42
C LEU A 65 22.03 -8.84 11.85
N LEU A 66 21.52 -7.76 11.27
CA LEU A 66 22.31 -6.71 10.62
C LEU A 66 22.56 -5.49 11.50
N TYR A 67 21.71 -5.23 12.50
CA TYR A 67 21.91 -4.12 13.44
C TYR A 67 23.25 -4.17 14.19
N PRO A 68 23.78 -5.34 14.64
CA PRO A 68 25.10 -5.39 15.26
C PRO A 68 26.22 -4.89 14.33
N ALA A 69 26.21 -5.33 13.07
CA ALA A 69 27.17 -4.89 12.06
C ALA A 69 27.04 -3.39 11.76
N LEU A 70 25.79 -2.89 11.61
CA LEU A 70 25.51 -1.47 11.43
C LEU A 70 26.04 -0.61 12.58
N ASN A 71 25.77 -1.02 13.82
CA ASN A 71 26.18 -0.28 15.01
C ASN A 71 27.71 -0.27 15.17
N SER A 72 28.37 -1.39 14.90
CA SER A 72 29.84 -1.47 14.87
C SER A 72 30.44 -0.52 13.84
N ALA A 73 29.97 -0.58 12.59
CA ALA A 73 30.45 0.26 11.51
C ALA A 73 30.26 1.77 11.81
N LYS A 74 29.09 2.16 12.36
CA LYS A 74 28.82 3.55 12.78
C LYS A 74 29.78 4.02 13.87
N LYS A 75 30.01 3.20 14.88
CA LYS A 75 30.90 3.51 16.00
C LYS A 75 32.35 3.66 15.51
N ASN A 76 32.85 2.69 14.76
CA ASN A 76 34.23 2.68 14.29
C ASN A 76 34.51 3.79 13.27
N TYR A 77 33.54 4.12 12.42
CA TYR A 77 33.59 5.29 11.55
C TYR A 77 33.77 6.59 12.33
N GLN A 78 32.94 6.85 13.34
CA GLN A 78 33.05 8.09 14.13
C GLN A 78 34.35 8.16 14.94
N LEU A 79 34.78 7.05 15.53
CA LEU A 79 36.07 6.97 16.25
C LEU A 79 37.23 7.33 15.31
N ASN A 80 37.26 6.75 14.11
CA ASN A 80 38.35 7.01 13.15
C ASN A 80 38.33 8.43 12.60
N ARG A 81 37.15 9.03 12.39
CA ARG A 81 37.06 10.47 12.08
C ARG A 81 37.69 11.32 13.17
N GLY A 82 37.39 11.04 14.43
CA GLY A 82 38.00 11.71 15.58
C GLY A 82 39.53 11.59 15.57
N LEU A 83 40.05 10.38 15.39
CA LEU A 83 41.49 10.11 15.31
C LEU A 83 42.18 10.87 14.17
N ILE A 84 41.56 10.97 12.99
CA ILE A 84 42.13 11.72 11.86
C ILE A 84 42.17 13.22 12.20
N VAL A 85 41.09 13.78 12.72
CA VAL A 85 41.00 15.20 13.06
C VAL A 85 42.03 15.59 14.13
N SER A 86 42.20 14.77 15.17
CA SER A 86 43.14 15.00 16.27
C SER A 86 44.60 14.62 15.94
N SER A 87 44.86 14.04 14.77
CA SER A 87 46.20 13.62 14.37
C SER A 87 47.13 14.80 14.07
N LYS A 88 48.44 14.52 14.04
CA LYS A 88 49.50 15.47 13.64
C LYS A 88 49.65 15.63 12.12
N LEU A 89 48.74 15.06 11.33
CA LEU A 89 48.77 15.16 9.87
C LEU A 89 48.55 16.60 9.40
N SER A 90 49.06 16.92 8.20
CA SER A 90 48.73 18.19 7.53
C SER A 90 47.24 18.26 7.17
N SER A 91 46.72 19.48 6.98
CA SER A 91 45.32 19.69 6.60
C SER A 91 44.92 18.93 5.33
N GLY A 92 45.77 18.91 4.32
CA GLY A 92 45.52 18.16 3.08
C GLY A 92 45.43 16.65 3.30
N GLN A 93 46.34 16.08 4.11
CA GLN A 93 46.30 14.65 4.45
C GLN A 93 45.07 14.28 5.28
N LYS A 94 44.64 15.16 6.21
CA LYS A 94 43.40 14.96 6.97
C LYS A 94 42.19 14.94 6.06
N LEU A 95 42.08 15.91 5.15
CA LEU A 95 40.98 15.98 4.19
C LEU A 95 40.90 14.74 3.31
N SER A 96 42.04 14.32 2.73
CA SER A 96 42.10 13.10 1.91
C SER A 96 41.64 11.85 2.66
N LYS A 97 42.15 11.63 3.87
CA LYS A 97 41.79 10.44 4.67
C LYS A 97 40.34 10.46 5.14
N LEU A 98 39.80 11.64 5.47
CA LEU A 98 38.39 11.80 5.80
C LEU A 98 37.51 11.51 4.59
N ASP A 99 37.86 12.03 3.41
CA ASP A 99 37.11 11.80 2.17
C ASP A 99 37.01 10.30 1.84
N GLU A 100 38.13 9.57 1.95
CA GLU A 100 38.15 8.11 1.73
C GLU A 100 37.13 7.36 2.61
N ILE A 101 37.13 7.62 3.93
CA ILE A 101 36.22 6.93 4.84
C ILE A 101 34.78 7.44 4.74
N ASN A 102 34.57 8.72 4.43
CA ASN A 102 33.25 9.31 4.24
C ASN A 102 32.57 8.74 3.00
N THR A 103 33.31 8.61 1.89
CA THR A 103 32.82 8.04 0.64
C THR A 103 32.38 6.59 0.85
N LEU A 104 33.23 5.77 1.49
CA LEU A 104 32.89 4.37 1.81
C LEU A 104 31.71 4.27 2.77
N TYR A 105 31.63 5.11 3.79
CA TYR A 105 30.51 5.10 4.73
C TYR A 105 29.19 5.49 4.03
N ASN A 106 29.22 6.52 3.18
CA ASN A 106 28.06 6.93 2.40
C ASN A 106 27.59 5.80 1.46
N GLU A 107 28.50 5.16 0.75
CA GLU A 107 28.16 4.10 -0.19
C GLU A 107 27.67 2.83 0.52
N LYS A 108 28.44 2.32 1.48
CA LYS A 108 28.20 0.99 2.05
C LYS A 108 27.19 1.00 3.20
N ILE A 109 27.12 2.09 3.97
CA ILE A 109 26.22 2.20 5.12
C ILE A 109 24.97 2.98 4.75
N LEU A 110 25.10 4.24 4.34
CA LEU A 110 23.95 5.12 4.11
C LEU A 110 23.12 4.73 2.89
N LYS A 111 23.76 4.29 1.80
CA LYS A 111 23.11 3.84 0.56
C LYS A 111 23.03 2.31 0.42
N GLY A 112 23.68 1.57 1.31
CA GLY A 112 23.75 0.10 1.27
C GLY A 112 22.97 -0.55 2.41
N LEU A 113 23.65 -0.76 3.54
CA LEU A 113 23.11 -1.53 4.66
C LEU A 113 21.83 -0.93 5.28
N ILE A 114 21.77 0.39 5.49
CA ILE A 114 20.59 1.04 6.09
C ILE A 114 19.35 0.86 5.21
N PRO A 115 19.37 1.21 3.91
CA PRO A 115 18.16 1.07 3.11
C PRO A 115 17.75 -0.40 2.87
N TYR A 116 18.68 -1.37 2.94
CA TYR A 116 18.31 -2.80 2.96
C TYR A 116 17.52 -3.15 4.23
N ILE A 117 18.00 -2.71 5.40
CA ILE A 117 17.30 -2.92 6.67
C ILE A 117 15.90 -2.31 6.63
N ASP A 118 15.77 -1.11 6.08
CA ASP A 118 14.47 -0.44 5.90
C ASP A 118 13.55 -1.20 4.95
N ALA A 119 14.08 -1.69 3.83
CA ALA A 119 13.34 -2.51 2.86
C ALA A 119 12.84 -3.82 3.48
N TYR A 120 13.71 -4.54 4.19
CA TYR A 120 13.35 -5.77 4.88
C TYR A 120 12.28 -5.53 5.96
N ASN A 121 12.44 -4.47 6.77
CA ASN A 121 11.46 -4.09 7.77
C ASN A 121 10.14 -3.67 7.15
N TYR A 122 10.16 -2.93 6.03
CA TYR A 122 8.95 -2.57 5.31
C TYR A 122 8.18 -3.81 4.85
N ALA A 123 8.86 -4.75 4.19
CA ALA A 123 8.27 -6.00 3.72
C ALA A 123 7.69 -6.84 4.87
N THR A 124 8.47 -7.05 5.94
CA THR A 124 8.09 -7.98 7.02
C THR A 124 7.16 -7.38 8.07
N LYS A 125 7.17 -6.07 8.30
CA LYS A 125 6.30 -5.41 9.30
C LYS A 125 5.03 -4.82 8.71
N TYR A 126 4.99 -4.57 7.40
CA TYR A 126 3.81 -3.98 6.76
C TYR A 126 3.19 -4.92 5.74
N LEU A 127 3.93 -5.37 4.71
CA LEU A 127 3.32 -6.19 3.66
C LEU A 127 2.86 -7.57 4.17
N ALA A 128 3.76 -8.33 4.79
CA ALA A 128 3.43 -9.69 5.23
C ALA A 128 2.29 -9.76 6.27
N PRO A 129 2.24 -8.91 7.32
CA PRO A 129 1.13 -8.95 8.28
C PRO A 129 -0.20 -8.56 7.65
N ILE A 130 -0.23 -7.56 6.76
CA ILE A 130 -1.45 -7.17 6.05
C ILE A 130 -1.97 -8.33 5.20
N LEU A 131 -1.08 -9.02 4.46
CA LEU A 131 -1.46 -10.19 3.66
C LEU A 131 -2.00 -11.33 4.52
N ASN A 132 -1.36 -11.62 5.66
CA ASN A 132 -1.85 -12.64 6.59
C ASN A 132 -3.23 -12.29 7.14
N ASN A 133 -3.47 -11.02 7.48
CA ASN A 133 -4.76 -10.56 7.98
C ASN A 133 -5.85 -10.65 6.90
N ILE A 134 -5.53 -10.30 5.66
CA ILE A 134 -6.42 -10.46 4.50
C ILE A 134 -6.82 -11.94 4.37
N ASN A 135 -5.84 -12.84 4.30
CA ASN A 135 -6.11 -14.27 4.10
C ASN A 135 -6.98 -14.83 5.24
N ALA A 136 -6.64 -14.51 6.50
CA ALA A 136 -7.42 -14.95 7.65
C ALA A 136 -8.85 -14.36 7.66
N ALA A 137 -9.03 -13.11 7.20
CA ALA A 137 -10.35 -12.50 7.08
C ALA A 137 -11.17 -13.14 5.95
N GLN A 138 -10.55 -13.49 4.81
CA GLN A 138 -11.19 -14.23 3.73
C GLN A 138 -11.70 -15.60 4.21
N GLU A 139 -10.92 -16.32 5.03
CA GLU A 139 -11.35 -17.61 5.60
C GLU A 139 -12.59 -17.50 6.49
N ARG A 140 -12.79 -16.35 7.14
CA ARG A 140 -13.94 -16.06 8.01
C ARG A 140 -15.09 -15.33 7.30
N ASN A 141 -14.95 -15.03 6.00
CA ASN A 141 -15.86 -14.15 5.25
C ASN A 141 -16.07 -12.78 5.93
N ASP A 142 -15.03 -12.26 6.58
CA ASP A 142 -15.05 -10.96 7.26
C ASP A 142 -14.75 -9.83 6.26
N PHE A 143 -15.77 -9.43 5.50
CA PHE A 143 -15.66 -8.43 4.44
C PHE A 143 -15.15 -7.08 4.93
N ALA A 144 -15.57 -6.64 6.12
CA ALA A 144 -15.16 -5.37 6.71
C ALA A 144 -13.65 -5.35 7.00
N THR A 145 -13.11 -6.44 7.55
CA THR A 145 -11.66 -6.56 7.76
C THR A 145 -10.92 -6.65 6.42
N VAL A 146 -11.44 -7.38 5.43
CA VAL A 146 -10.82 -7.44 4.09
C VAL A 146 -10.74 -6.05 3.44
N GLU A 147 -11.83 -5.29 3.41
CA GLU A 147 -11.86 -3.90 2.90
C GLU A 147 -10.81 -3.03 3.60
N LYS A 148 -10.79 -3.06 4.95
CA LYS A 148 -9.85 -2.28 5.75
C LYS A 148 -8.39 -2.61 5.44
N GLU A 149 -8.05 -3.89 5.39
CA GLU A 149 -6.67 -4.33 5.12
C GLU A 149 -6.29 -4.13 3.65
N TYR A 150 -7.22 -4.26 2.70
CA TYR A 150 -7.00 -3.92 1.29
C TYR A 150 -6.63 -2.45 1.10
N HIS A 151 -7.32 -1.52 1.78
CA HIS A 151 -6.96 -0.09 1.71
C HIS A 151 -5.60 0.19 2.35
N LYS A 152 -5.27 -0.46 3.47
CA LYS A 152 -3.92 -0.39 4.05
C LYS A 152 -2.86 -0.90 3.08
N LEU A 153 -3.10 -2.04 2.43
CA LEU A 153 -2.20 -2.63 1.44
C LEU A 153 -1.97 -1.65 0.29
N SER A 154 -3.06 -1.15 -0.30
CA SER A 154 -3.04 -0.18 -1.39
C SER A 154 -2.25 1.08 -1.02
N TYR A 155 -2.43 1.60 0.19
CA TYR A 155 -1.66 2.74 0.70
C TYR A 155 -0.15 2.43 0.79
N GLN A 156 0.21 1.27 1.36
CA GLN A 156 1.63 0.87 1.46
C GLN A 156 2.26 0.73 0.08
N LEU A 157 1.59 0.07 -0.86
CA LEU A 157 2.11 -0.19 -2.21
C LEU A 157 2.25 1.10 -3.03
N LYS A 158 1.28 2.01 -2.93
CA LYS A 158 1.33 3.31 -3.65
C LYS A 158 2.36 4.27 -3.05
N GLY A 159 2.41 4.40 -1.72
CA GLY A 159 3.17 5.47 -1.07
C GLY A 159 4.59 5.10 -0.64
N ARG A 160 4.87 3.82 -0.39
CA ARG A 160 6.10 3.41 0.33
C ARG A 160 6.91 2.31 -0.36
N SER A 161 6.44 1.76 -1.47
CA SER A 161 7.12 0.68 -2.20
C SER A 161 8.49 1.09 -2.75
N ALA A 162 8.74 2.38 -2.99
CA ALA A 162 10.03 2.91 -3.39
C ALA A 162 11.18 2.53 -2.43
N ILE A 163 10.88 2.26 -1.15
CA ILE A 163 11.87 1.81 -0.15
C ILE A 163 12.59 0.55 -0.61
N LEU A 164 11.90 -0.36 -1.31
CA LEU A 164 12.47 -1.62 -1.81
C LEU A 164 13.59 -1.43 -2.85
N TYR A 165 13.71 -0.24 -3.43
CA TYR A 165 14.66 0.05 -4.52
C TYR A 165 15.87 0.88 -4.08
N ARG A 166 15.94 1.30 -2.81
CA ARG A 166 16.92 2.29 -2.32
C ARG A 166 18.30 1.75 -1.98
N PHE A 167 18.50 0.43 -1.95
CA PHE A 167 19.77 -0.18 -1.60
C PHE A 167 20.47 -0.83 -2.80
N SER A 168 21.80 -0.96 -2.70
CA SER A 168 22.63 -1.69 -3.66
C SER A 168 22.54 -3.21 -3.43
N GLY A 169 22.50 -4.01 -4.50
CA GLY A 169 22.47 -5.48 -4.39
C GLY A 169 21.23 -6.07 -5.06
N LYS A 170 21.37 -6.36 -6.35
CA LYS A 170 20.27 -6.81 -7.21
C LYS A 170 19.60 -8.09 -6.70
N ALA A 171 20.38 -9.13 -6.36
CA ALA A 171 19.83 -10.40 -5.89
C ALA A 171 18.94 -10.25 -4.65
N ALA A 172 19.37 -9.46 -3.66
CA ALA A 172 18.60 -9.19 -2.46
C ALA A 172 17.32 -8.39 -2.76
N ARG A 173 17.39 -7.46 -3.71
CA ARG A 173 16.23 -6.70 -4.18
C ARG A 173 15.22 -7.61 -4.85
N ASP A 174 15.65 -8.41 -5.81
CA ASP A 174 14.78 -9.30 -6.57
C ASP A 174 14.07 -10.28 -5.62
N LEU A 175 14.78 -10.86 -4.65
CA LEU A 175 14.18 -11.72 -3.62
C LEU A 175 13.14 -11.00 -2.75
N LEU A 176 13.37 -9.73 -2.39
CA LEU A 176 12.39 -8.94 -1.64
C LEU A 176 11.15 -8.61 -2.49
N LEU A 177 11.34 -8.34 -3.78
CA LEU A 177 10.25 -8.06 -4.71
C LEU A 177 9.39 -9.29 -4.93
N ASP A 178 9.99 -10.41 -5.32
CA ASP A 178 9.33 -11.69 -5.55
C ASP A 178 8.54 -12.16 -4.31
N ARG A 179 9.24 -12.28 -3.17
CA ARG A 179 8.65 -12.85 -1.95
C ARG A 179 7.57 -11.99 -1.31
N TYR A 180 7.62 -10.66 -1.48
CA TYR A 180 6.72 -9.76 -0.76
C TYR A 180 5.95 -8.82 -1.67
N LYS A 181 6.62 -8.07 -2.56
CA LYS A 181 5.96 -7.02 -3.33
C LYS A 181 5.03 -7.61 -4.40
N GLU A 182 5.50 -8.55 -5.20
CA GLU A 182 4.73 -9.14 -6.30
C GLU A 182 3.53 -9.93 -5.76
N THR A 183 3.74 -10.68 -4.68
CA THR A 183 2.65 -11.35 -3.94
C THR A 183 1.63 -10.32 -3.43
N ALA A 184 2.08 -9.18 -2.91
CA ALA A 184 1.21 -8.12 -2.42
C ALA A 184 0.43 -7.41 -3.53
N ASP A 185 1.09 -7.08 -4.64
CA ASP A 185 0.44 -6.47 -5.81
C ASP A 185 -0.63 -7.42 -6.36
N SER A 186 -0.30 -8.70 -6.55
CA SER A 186 -1.23 -9.71 -7.04
C SER A 186 -2.45 -9.86 -6.14
N LYS A 187 -2.26 -9.92 -4.82
CA LYS A 187 -3.38 -10.00 -3.87
C LYS A 187 -4.23 -8.72 -3.87
N ARG A 188 -3.60 -7.55 -4.02
CA ARG A 188 -4.32 -6.28 -4.14
C ARG A 188 -5.17 -6.28 -5.42
N ASP A 189 -4.61 -6.70 -6.54
CA ASP A 189 -5.35 -6.69 -7.81
C ASP A 189 -6.49 -7.71 -7.82
N GLU A 190 -6.28 -8.90 -7.23
CA GLU A 190 -7.33 -9.91 -7.01
C GLU A 190 -8.53 -9.35 -6.22
N LEU A 191 -8.25 -8.50 -5.22
CA LEU A 191 -9.27 -7.97 -4.30
C LEU A 191 -9.95 -6.70 -4.78
N MET A 192 -9.47 -6.09 -5.87
CA MET A 192 -9.98 -4.80 -6.34
C MET A 192 -11.49 -4.84 -6.59
N VAL A 193 -11.97 -5.79 -7.38
CA VAL A 193 -13.40 -5.92 -7.71
C VAL A 193 -14.23 -6.38 -6.50
N PRO A 194 -13.84 -7.44 -5.76
CA PRO A 194 -14.58 -7.87 -4.57
C PRO A 194 -14.77 -6.78 -3.52
N VAL A 195 -13.73 -5.98 -3.26
CA VAL A 195 -13.81 -4.88 -2.28
C VAL A 195 -14.71 -3.76 -2.79
N THR A 196 -14.63 -3.38 -4.07
CA THR A 196 -15.53 -2.39 -4.66
C THR A 196 -17.00 -2.80 -4.53
N ILE A 197 -17.33 -4.06 -4.83
CA ILE A 197 -18.70 -4.58 -4.67
C ILE A 197 -19.15 -4.47 -3.21
N TYR A 198 -18.30 -4.84 -2.25
CA TYR A 198 -18.64 -4.72 -0.83
C TYR A 198 -18.85 -3.26 -0.39
N MET A 199 -18.04 -2.33 -0.89
CA MET A 199 -18.23 -0.89 -0.66
C MET A 199 -19.59 -0.42 -1.20
N LYS A 200 -19.98 -0.86 -2.40
CA LYS A 200 -21.29 -0.56 -3.00
C LYS A 200 -22.45 -1.18 -2.23
N ILE A 201 -22.30 -2.40 -1.71
CA ILE A 201 -23.30 -2.99 -0.80
C ILE A 201 -23.54 -2.10 0.42
N LYS A 202 -22.47 -1.59 1.05
CA LYS A 202 -22.59 -0.66 2.19
C LYS A 202 -23.29 0.65 1.79
N GLU A 203 -22.94 1.22 0.65
CA GLU A 203 -23.59 2.41 0.09
C GLU A 203 -25.09 2.20 -0.11
N ILE A 204 -25.47 1.10 -0.78
CA ILE A 204 -26.88 0.76 -1.04
C ILE A 204 -27.65 0.56 0.26
N ASN A 205 -27.09 -0.14 1.24
CA ASN A 205 -27.75 -0.35 2.52
C ASN A 205 -28.00 0.98 3.26
N ASN A 206 -27.07 1.93 3.17
CA ASN A 206 -27.27 3.28 3.73
C ASN A 206 -28.39 4.03 2.99
N LEU A 207 -28.40 3.99 1.66
CA LEU A 207 -29.45 4.62 0.84
C LEU A 207 -30.84 4.04 1.16
N LEU A 208 -30.94 2.73 1.32
CA LEU A 208 -32.19 2.06 1.70
C LEU A 208 -32.64 2.48 3.11
N ALA A 209 -31.71 2.58 4.06
CA ALA A 209 -32.01 3.07 5.42
C ALA A 209 -32.48 4.53 5.43
N GLU A 210 -32.01 5.35 4.48
CA GLU A 210 -32.45 6.73 4.26
C GLU A 210 -33.74 6.84 3.41
N GLY A 211 -34.32 5.72 2.97
CA GLY A 211 -35.51 5.69 2.11
C GLY A 211 -35.27 6.07 0.65
N LYS A 212 -34.01 6.25 0.24
CA LYS A 212 -33.60 6.68 -1.12
C LYS A 212 -33.55 5.51 -2.09
N THR A 213 -34.71 4.89 -2.31
CA THR A 213 -34.85 3.64 -3.08
C THR A 213 -34.44 3.78 -4.55
N ALA A 214 -34.68 4.94 -5.18
CA ALA A 214 -34.29 5.15 -6.58
C ALA A 214 -32.76 5.20 -6.74
N GLU A 215 -32.06 5.85 -5.81
CA GLU A 215 -30.59 5.93 -5.77
C GLU A 215 -29.98 4.56 -5.45
N ALA A 216 -30.58 3.82 -4.52
CA ALA A 216 -30.18 2.44 -4.20
C ALA A 216 -30.29 1.51 -5.42
N LYS A 217 -31.36 1.63 -6.22
CA LYS A 217 -31.54 0.90 -7.49
C LYS A 217 -30.46 1.27 -8.51
N ALA A 218 -30.16 2.56 -8.66
CA ALA A 218 -29.12 3.03 -9.57
C ALA A 218 -27.73 2.51 -9.16
N ALA A 219 -27.38 2.56 -7.88
CA ALA A 219 -26.12 2.04 -7.36
C ALA A 219 -26.00 0.50 -7.52
N PHE A 220 -27.11 -0.24 -7.47
CA PHE A 220 -27.09 -1.69 -7.70
C PHE A 220 -26.70 -2.06 -9.16
N VAL A 221 -27.01 -1.21 -10.14
CA VAL A 221 -26.58 -1.42 -11.54
C VAL A 221 -25.06 -1.46 -11.66
N GLU A 222 -24.34 -0.66 -10.86
CA GLU A 222 -22.87 -0.70 -10.82
C GLU A 222 -22.35 -2.04 -10.29
N ILE A 223 -23.04 -2.65 -9.31
CA ILE A 223 -22.70 -4.00 -8.83
C ILE A 223 -22.86 -5.01 -9.96
N ASP A 224 -24.00 -5.00 -10.66
CA ASP A 224 -24.27 -5.97 -11.73
C ASP A 224 -23.22 -5.91 -12.86
N ALA A 225 -22.72 -4.72 -13.19
CA ALA A 225 -21.63 -4.56 -14.15
C ALA A 225 -20.33 -5.24 -13.67
N LEU A 226 -19.99 -5.10 -12.38
CA LEU A 226 -18.79 -5.65 -11.77
C LEU A 226 -18.84 -7.17 -11.56
N LEU A 227 -20.03 -7.78 -11.51
CA LEU A 227 -20.17 -9.23 -11.29
C LEU A 227 -19.47 -10.07 -12.37
N THR A 228 -19.39 -9.55 -13.60
CA THR A 228 -18.75 -10.24 -14.72
C THR A 228 -17.22 -10.30 -14.59
N GLU A 229 -16.63 -9.42 -13.77
CA GLU A 229 -15.18 -9.33 -13.53
C GLU A 229 -14.74 -10.16 -12.31
N LEU A 230 -15.67 -10.76 -11.57
CA LEU A 230 -15.34 -11.56 -10.40
C LEU A 230 -14.65 -12.88 -10.77
N PRO A 231 -13.67 -13.32 -9.96
CA PRO A 231 -13.10 -14.66 -10.08
C PRO A 231 -14.16 -15.75 -9.90
N ASN A 232 -13.90 -16.95 -10.41
CA ASN A 232 -14.83 -18.07 -10.31
C ASN A 232 -15.16 -18.41 -8.84
N ALA A 233 -16.44 -18.23 -8.47
CA ALA A 233 -16.96 -18.47 -7.13
C ALA A 233 -16.91 -19.94 -6.71
N SER A 234 -16.93 -20.89 -7.65
CA SER A 234 -16.87 -22.33 -7.34
C SER A 234 -15.54 -22.74 -6.69
N THR A 235 -14.48 -21.94 -6.87
CA THR A 235 -13.15 -22.19 -6.31
C THR A 235 -12.79 -21.26 -5.14
N ASN A 236 -13.62 -20.24 -4.84
CA ASN A 236 -13.31 -19.25 -3.83
C ASN A 236 -14.51 -19.00 -2.89
N LYS A 237 -14.42 -19.52 -1.67
CA LYS A 237 -15.47 -19.41 -0.64
C LYS A 237 -15.82 -17.96 -0.28
N PHE A 238 -14.83 -17.08 -0.29
CA PHE A 238 -15.02 -15.65 0.00
C PHE A 238 -15.87 -14.98 -1.09
N ILE A 239 -15.61 -15.31 -2.36
CA ILE A 239 -16.42 -14.81 -3.49
C ILE A 239 -17.83 -15.39 -3.46
N ALA A 240 -17.99 -16.68 -3.15
CA ALA A 240 -19.31 -17.29 -2.99
C ALA A 240 -20.13 -16.59 -1.89
N ALA A 241 -19.50 -16.27 -0.76
CA ALA A 241 -20.14 -15.51 0.32
C ALA A 241 -20.50 -14.09 -0.12
N LEU A 242 -19.63 -13.41 -0.88
CA LEU A 242 -19.91 -12.07 -1.42
C LEU A 242 -21.12 -12.09 -2.37
N LEU A 243 -21.22 -13.08 -3.25
CA LEU A 243 -22.37 -13.24 -4.14
C LEU A 243 -23.68 -13.48 -3.38
N ALA A 244 -23.63 -14.18 -2.24
CA ALA A 244 -24.80 -14.32 -1.38
C ALA A 244 -25.23 -12.98 -0.76
N GLU A 245 -24.29 -12.11 -0.37
CA GLU A 245 -24.61 -10.74 0.07
C GLU A 245 -25.19 -9.89 -1.05
N VAL A 246 -24.65 -9.98 -2.28
CA VAL A 246 -25.22 -9.31 -3.46
C VAL A 246 -26.68 -9.75 -3.70
N ALA A 247 -26.98 -11.04 -3.58
CA ALA A 247 -28.33 -11.55 -3.73
C ALA A 247 -29.30 -10.97 -2.69
N LYS A 248 -28.90 -10.88 -1.42
CA LYS A 248 -29.70 -10.25 -0.36
C LYS A 248 -29.99 -8.78 -0.66
N VAL A 249 -28.99 -8.03 -1.10
CA VAL A 249 -29.15 -6.61 -1.46
C VAL A 249 -30.07 -6.45 -2.66
N ARG A 250 -29.97 -7.33 -3.67
CA ARG A 250 -30.88 -7.36 -4.83
C ARG A 250 -32.34 -7.50 -4.38
N GLU A 251 -32.62 -8.42 -3.47
CA GLU A 251 -33.96 -8.62 -2.92
C GLU A 251 -34.45 -7.38 -2.17
N ALA A 252 -33.61 -6.78 -1.31
CA ALA A 252 -33.97 -5.58 -0.55
C ALA A 252 -34.29 -4.37 -1.46
N VAL A 253 -33.47 -4.17 -2.50
CA VAL A 253 -33.66 -3.10 -3.49
C VAL A 253 -34.96 -3.29 -4.30
N ASN A 254 -35.32 -4.53 -4.61
CA ASN A 254 -36.53 -4.86 -5.36
C ASN A 254 -37.81 -4.84 -4.50
N ALA A 255 -37.70 -5.17 -3.21
CA ALA A 255 -38.82 -5.16 -2.27
C ALA A 255 -39.26 -3.76 -1.84
N SER A 256 -38.35 -2.77 -1.90
CA SER A 256 -38.70 -1.38 -1.59
C SER A 256 -39.60 -0.77 -2.69
N PRO A 257 -40.82 -0.29 -2.32
CA PRO A 257 -41.73 0.28 -3.29
C PRO A 257 -41.10 1.50 -3.95
N THR A 258 -41.15 1.55 -5.28
CA THR A 258 -40.87 2.77 -6.03
C THR A 258 -41.89 3.83 -5.59
N PRO A 259 -41.47 5.00 -5.09
CA PRO A 259 -42.43 6.08 -4.83
C PRO A 259 -43.20 6.36 -6.13
N PRO A 260 -44.53 6.59 -6.07
CA PRO A 260 -45.31 6.89 -7.24
C PRO A 260 -44.67 8.08 -7.97
N ILE A 261 -44.48 7.93 -9.28
CA ILE A 261 -44.16 9.06 -10.15
C ILE A 261 -45.43 9.92 -10.15
N THR A 262 -45.51 10.94 -9.30
CA THR A 262 -46.58 11.92 -9.39
C THR A 262 -46.33 12.68 -10.70
N PRO A 263 -47.22 12.58 -11.72
CA PRO A 263 -47.07 13.40 -12.92
C PRO A 263 -47.04 14.89 -12.51
N PRO A 264 -46.31 15.74 -13.25
CA PRO A 264 -46.28 17.17 -12.95
C PRO A 264 -47.72 17.69 -12.90
N VAL A 265 -48.08 18.30 -11.77
CA VAL A 265 -49.38 18.93 -11.57
C VAL A 265 -49.51 20.02 -12.62
N THR A 266 -50.26 19.74 -13.69
CA THR A 266 -50.75 20.77 -14.59
C THR A 266 -51.63 21.73 -13.79
N PRO A 267 -51.34 23.04 -13.75
CA PRO A 267 -52.17 24.00 -13.04
C PRO A 267 -53.60 24.02 -13.60
N PRO A 268 -54.62 24.32 -12.78
CA PRO A 268 -56.02 24.22 -13.19
C PRO A 268 -56.33 25.25 -14.29
N VAL A 269 -56.87 24.77 -15.41
CA VAL A 269 -57.51 25.63 -16.40
C VAL A 269 -58.77 26.20 -15.77
N THR A 270 -58.82 27.52 -15.62
CA THR A 270 -60.00 28.24 -15.14
C THR A 270 -61.13 28.12 -16.16
N PRO A 271 -62.37 27.75 -15.78
CA PRO A 271 -63.49 27.69 -16.71
C PRO A 271 -63.96 29.11 -17.05
N THR A 272 -64.00 29.45 -18.33
CA THR A 272 -64.71 30.64 -18.83
C THR A 272 -66.22 30.36 -18.84
N THR A 273 -66.96 31.11 -18.02
CA THR A 273 -68.43 31.18 -18.04
C THR A 273 -68.93 31.83 -19.34
N PRO A 274 -69.99 31.29 -19.97
CA PRO A 274 -70.63 31.93 -21.11
C PRO A 274 -71.78 32.84 -20.65
N ASP A 275 -71.79 34.11 -21.05
CA ASP A 275 -73.02 34.90 -21.04
C ASP A 275 -73.16 35.72 -22.34
N SER A 276 -74.21 35.36 -23.07
CA SER A 276 -75.23 36.20 -23.71
C SER A 276 -74.81 37.54 -24.33
N VAL A 277 -74.81 37.55 -25.66
CA VAL A 277 -75.49 38.51 -26.57
C VAL A 277 -75.89 39.88 -25.97
N GLY A 278 -75.31 40.95 -26.53
CA GLY A 278 -76.11 42.12 -26.91
C GLY A 278 -75.51 43.52 -26.71
N ILE A 279 -75.09 44.11 -27.84
CA ILE A 279 -75.31 45.51 -28.27
C ILE A 279 -74.22 46.57 -27.95
N ASP A 280 -73.74 47.14 -29.07
CA ASP A 280 -73.15 48.45 -29.41
C ASP A 280 -71.73 48.91 -28.95
N GLU A 281 -70.91 49.07 -30.00
CA GLU A 281 -69.80 50.01 -30.23
C GLU A 281 -70.17 51.49 -29.93
N PRO A 282 -69.25 52.48 -30.07
CA PRO A 282 -67.78 52.44 -30.06
C PRO A 282 -67.17 53.59 -29.19
N SER A 283 -65.85 53.61 -29.03
CA SER A 283 -64.98 54.76 -29.44
C SER A 283 -63.71 54.93 -28.58
N THR A 284 -62.58 55.02 -29.30
CA THR A 284 -61.40 55.91 -29.06
C THR A 284 -60.58 55.65 -27.79
N THR A 285 -59.25 55.64 -27.73
CA THR A 285 -58.15 56.11 -28.60
C THR A 285 -56.83 55.58 -28.01
N THR A 286 -55.89 55.25 -28.89
CA THR A 286 -54.41 55.27 -28.82
C THR A 286 -53.74 56.23 -27.79
N PRO A 287 -52.40 56.21 -27.58
CA PRO A 287 -51.40 55.13 -27.45
C PRO A 287 -50.36 55.44 -26.33
N ASP A 288 -49.18 54.79 -26.42
CA ASP A 288 -47.87 55.20 -25.89
C ASP A 288 -47.56 54.78 -24.43
N SER A 289 -46.36 54.32 -24.07
CA SER A 289 -45.08 54.25 -24.76
C SER A 289 -44.08 53.58 -23.80
N VAL A 290 -43.24 52.68 -24.36
CA VAL A 290 -41.79 52.59 -24.17
C VAL A 290 -41.16 52.50 -22.77
N GLY A 291 -40.22 51.56 -22.64
CA GLY A 291 -38.99 51.74 -21.84
C GLY A 291 -38.68 50.52 -20.98
N ILE A 292 -38.02 49.48 -21.50
CA ILE A 292 -36.56 49.35 -21.68
C ILE A 292 -35.76 49.36 -20.37
N GLY A 293 -34.96 48.30 -20.21
CA GLY A 293 -33.72 48.26 -19.44
C GLY A 293 -33.92 47.60 -18.08
N GLY A 294 -33.29 46.49 -17.75
CA GLY A 294 -31.98 46.03 -18.17
C GLY A 294 -31.11 45.88 -16.92
N GLN A 295 -30.76 44.65 -16.58
CA GLN A 295 -29.47 44.19 -16.05
C GLN A 295 -29.52 42.67 -15.95
#